data_AF-A0A9D9VDX7-F1
#
_entry.id   AF-A0A9D9VDX7-F1
#
_cell.length_a   1.000
_cell.length_b   1.000
_cell.length_c   1.000
_cell.angle_alpha   90.00
_cell.angle_beta   90.00
_cell.angle_gamma   90.00
#
_symmetry.space_group_name_H-M   'P 1'
#
loop_
_entity.id
_entity.type
_entity.pdbx_description
1 polymer ?
#
loop_
_entity_poly.entity_id
_entity_poly.type
_entity_poly.pdbx_seq_one_letter_code
_entity_poly.pdbx_strand_id
1 'polypeptide(L)' 'AKNFYAYLIEKVAAVFEDLEPVSRVKRFIFRFITVPAKWVKTSRQWVLNIYSDKPYKLLWSP' A
#
# COMPACT_ATOMS: atom_id res chain seq x y z
N ALA A 1 -15.59 -12.26 -12.61
CA ALA A 1 -14.23 -12.10 -12.05
C ALA A 1 -14.13 -10.75 -11.35
N LYS A 2 -13.75 -10.71 -10.06
CA LYS A 2 -13.36 -9.42 -9.45
C LYS A 2 -12.10 -8.95 -10.18
N ASN A 3 -12.09 -7.71 -10.66
CA ASN A 3 -10.89 -7.15 -11.27
C ASN A 3 -9.77 -7.05 -10.22
N PHE A 4 -8.51 -7.06 -10.66
CA PHE A 4 -7.34 -7.03 -9.75
C PHE A 4 -7.40 -5.86 -8.76
N TYR A 5 -7.88 -4.70 -9.22
CA TYR A 5 -8.07 -3.53 -8.38
C TYR A 5 -9.05 -3.77 -7.23
N ALA A 6 -10.20 -4.39 -7.50
CA ALA A 6 -11.21 -4.70 -6.48
C ALA A 6 -10.66 -5.63 -5.39
N TYR A 7 -9.83 -6.59 -5.76
CA TYR A 7 -9.13 -7.43 -4.79
C TYR A 7 -8.12 -6.62 -3.95
N LEU A 8 -7.31 -5.81 -4.61
CA LEU A 8 -6.26 -5.02 -3.97
C LEU A 8 -6.84 -3.98 -3.00
N ILE A 9 -7.86 -3.23 -3.43
CA ILE A 9 -8.47 -2.19 -2.62
C ILE A 9 -9.19 -2.76 -1.40
N GLU A 10 -9.84 -3.92 -1.51
CA GLU A 10 -10.45 -4.59 -0.36
C GLU A 10 -9.40 -4.95 0.70
N LYS A 11 -8.24 -5.47 0.29
CA LYS A 11 -7.15 -5.79 1.20
C LYS A 11 -6.52 -4.55 1.84
N VAL A 12 -6.28 -3.49 1.07
CA VAL A 12 -5.66 -2.26 1.58
C VAL A 12 -6.63 -1.49 2.48
N ALA A 13 -7.90 -1.36 2.10
CA ALA A 13 -8.91 -0.66 2.89
C ALA A 13 -9.21 -1.32 4.24
N ALA A 14 -8.91 -2.61 4.40
CA ALA A 14 -9.00 -3.30 5.70
C ALA A 14 -7.93 -2.84 6.71
N VAL A 15 -6.84 -2.24 6.24
CA VAL A 15 -5.68 -1.83 7.07
C VAL A 15 -5.58 -0.29 7.14
N PHE A 16 -6.04 0.41 6.11
CA PHE A 16 -5.92 1.86 5.97
C PHE A 16 -7.27 2.52 6.19
N GLU A 17 -7.42 3.24 7.30
CA GLU A 17 -8.66 3.95 7.65
C GLU A 17 -9.02 5.07 6.66
N ASP A 18 -8.02 5.63 5.96
CA ASP A 18 -8.19 6.74 5.04
C ASP A 18 -8.64 6.32 3.62
N LEU A 19 -8.88 5.02 3.41
CA LEU A 19 -9.27 4.41 2.14
C LEU A 19 -10.55 3.58 2.27
N GLU A 20 -11.57 3.97 1.53
CA GLU A 20 -12.79 3.18 1.40
C GLU A 20 -12.62 2.10 0.30
N PRO A 21 -13.19 0.89 0.47
CA PRO A 21 -13.16 -0.18 -0.55
C PRO A 21 -13.77 0.22 -1.90
N VAL A 22 -14.69 1.17 -1.91
CA VAL A 22 -15.36 1.71 -3.11
C VAL A 22 -14.63 2.89 -3.73
N SER A 23 -13.48 3.30 -3.17
CA SER A 23 -12.74 4.44 -3.68
C SER A 23 -12.24 4.21 -5.11
N ARG A 24 -12.18 5.27 -5.90
CA ARG A 24 -11.71 5.21 -7.30
C ARG A 24 -10.20 5.06 -7.36
N VAL A 25 -9.70 4.41 -8.41
CA VAL A 25 -8.26 4.12 -8.62
C VAL A 25 -7.37 5.36 -8.44
N LYS A 26 -7.78 6.52 -8.95
CA LYS A 26 -7.00 7.76 -8.78
C LYS A 26 -6.82 8.15 -7.30
N ARG A 27 -7.89 8.09 -6.51
CA ARG A 27 -7.84 8.39 -5.06
C ARG A 27 -6.99 7.35 -4.33
N PHE A 28 -7.10 6.08 -4.73
CA PHE A 28 -6.24 5.01 -4.23
C PHE A 28 -4.76 5.29 -4.50
N ILE A 29 -4.38 5.62 -5.73
CA ILE A 29 -2.99 5.94 -6.09
C ILE A 29 -2.45 7.09 -5.24
N PHE A 30 -3.20 8.18 -5.11
CA PHE A 30 -2.77 9.35 -4.32
C PHE A 30 -2.66 9.10 -2.81
N ARG A 31 -3.41 8.14 -2.26
CA ARG A 31 -3.37 7.87 -0.82
C ARG A 31 -2.41 6.73 -0.48
N PHE A 32 -2.33 5.71 -1.32
CA PHE A 32 -1.56 4.51 -1.05
C PHE A 32 -0.17 4.52 -1.70
N ILE A 33 -0.07 4.95 -2.96
CA ILE A 33 1.13 4.79 -3.78
C ILE A 33 2.05 6.01 -3.70
N THR A 34 1.49 7.23 -3.70
CA THR A 34 2.28 8.47 -3.71
C THR A 34 2.82 8.82 -2.32
N VAL A 35 3.69 7.95 -1.80
CA VAL A 35 4.40 8.12 -0.53
C VAL A 35 5.90 8.08 -0.80
N PRO A 36 6.71 8.94 -0.14
CA PRO A 36 8.15 8.92 -0.32
C PRO A 36 8.72 7.57 0.11
N ALA A 37 9.42 6.91 -0.81
CA ALA A 37 10.07 5.64 -0.56
C ALA A 37 11.42 5.58 -1.28
N LYS A 38 12.34 4.78 -0.73
CA LYS A 38 13.68 4.57 -1.28
C LYS A 38 14.04 3.10 -1.22
N TRP A 39 14.47 2.55 -2.35
CA TRP A 39 15.14 1.26 -2.38
C TRP A 39 16.56 1.41 -1.85
N VAL A 40 16.88 0.68 -0.78
CA VAL A 40 18.21 0.66 -0.18
C VAL A 40 18.74 -0.77 -0.28
N LYS A 41 19.96 -0.90 -0.78
CA LYS A 41 20.66 -2.19 -0.80
C LYS A 41 21.28 -2.44 0.57
N THR A 42 20.75 -3.40 1.31
CA THR A 42 21.26 -3.81 2.62
C THR A 42 21.85 -5.21 2.49
N SER A 43 23.17 -5.33 2.65
CA SER A 43 23.92 -6.58 2.38
C SER A 43 23.66 -7.10 0.96
N ARG A 44 22.93 -8.22 0.81
CA ARG A 44 22.62 -8.87 -0.48
C ARG A 44 21.17 -8.67 -0.94
N GLN A 45 20.38 -7.84 -0.24
CA GLN A 45 18.96 -7.66 -0.51
C GLN A 45 18.61 -6.19 -0.78
N TRP A 46 17.66 -5.98 -1.69
CA TRP A 46 17.02 -4.67 -1.87
C TRP A 46 15.82 -4.56 -0.93
N VAL A 47 15.88 -3.59 -0.03
CA VAL A 47 14.81 -3.30 0.93
C VAL A 47 14.16 -1.98 0.54
N LEU A 48 12.83 -1.97 0.48
CA LEU A 48 12.07 -0.73 0.25
C LEU A 48 11.82 -0.04 1.59
N ASN A 49 12.49 1.08 1.82
CA ASN A 49 12.20 1.94 2.96
C ASN A 49 11.08 2.91 2.57
N ILE A 50 9.94 2.81 3.26
CA ILE A 50 8.80 3.71 3.12
C ILE A 50 8.84 4.72 4.26
N TYR A 51 8.85 6.01 3.94
CA TYR A 51 8.94 7.11 4.92
C TYR A 51 7.55 7.69 5.20
N SER A 52 6.75 6.96 5.96
CA SER A 52 5.39 7.37 6.33
C SER A 52 4.97 6.73 7.64
N ASP A 53 4.11 7.42 8.39
CA ASP A 53 3.48 6.90 9.63
C ASP A 53 2.35 5.90 9.36
N LYS A 54 2.03 5.65 8.08
CA LYS A 54 0.98 4.72 7.68
C LYS A 54 1.36 3.26 7.97
N PRO A 55 0.38 2.40 8.25
CA PRO A 55 0.61 1.01 8.68
C PRO A 55 0.95 0.04 7.54
N TYR A 56 1.87 0.40 6.63
CA TYR A 56 2.29 -0.45 5.50
C TYR A 56 2.81 -1.83 5.92
N LYS A 57 3.39 -1.93 7.13
CA LYS A 57 3.91 -3.19 7.68
C LYS A 57 2.80 -4.21 7.98
N LEU A 58 1.57 -3.76 8.21
CA LEU A 58 0.45 -4.63 8.58
C LEU A 58 -0.20 -5.33 7.38
N LEU A 59 0.01 -4.84 6.15
CA LEU A 59 -0.64 -5.36 4.93
C LEU A 59 -0.34 -6.84 4.62
N TRP A 60 0.85 -7.30 4.97
CA TRP A 60 1.31 -8.68 4.77
C TRP A 60 1.75 -9.33 6.08
N SER A 61 1.38 -8.72 7.21
CA SER A 61 1.49 -9.42 8.49
C SER A 61 0.52 -10.61 8.46
N PRO A 62 0.96 -11.81 8.87
CA PRO A 62 0.06 -12.94 9.08
C PRO A 62 -0.97 -12.64 10.18
#